data_AF-A0A1V6YIQ3-F1
#
_entry.id   AF-A0A1V6YIQ3-F1
#
_cell.length_a   1.000
_cell.length_b   1.000
_cell.length_c   1.000
_cell.angle_alpha   90.00
_cell.angle_beta   90.00
_cell.angle_gamma   90.00
#
_symmetry.space_group_name_H-M   'P 1'
#
loop_
_entity.id
_entity.type
_entity.pdbx_description
1 polymer ?
#
loop_
_entity_poly.entity_id
_entity_poly.type
_entity_poly.pdbx_seq_one_letter_code
_entity_poly.pdbx_strand_id
1 'polypeptide(L)'
;MSPTLNEASLIEGWLLARYAKQTCDDPWYIERYSACRLPKESGIPCYLWAEDALAYYGVPTVVFDVHIVVGDVKKAADRLVERGWHLPPPEFEARYTDIEEATCYLVEPQCKSVGPLDPLVALTAASDWNIKLPDIATQTTCHHQRTARWPFIPALHQLLDSFIKRWLDTPDAHHFFRSHTSCLLGYIYEYVPIFKTQRICCLLEGGASTVPFGCGCGGQLYYGAF
;
A
#
# COMPACT_ATOMS: atom_id res chain seq x y z
N MET A 1 -36.82 3.05 -6.68
CA MET A 1 -35.96 2.08 -5.99
C MET A 1 -34.57 2.24 -6.54
N SER A 2 -33.71 2.97 -5.83
CA SER A 2 -32.33 3.23 -6.24
C SER A 2 -31.47 2.01 -5.89
N PRO A 3 -30.59 1.53 -6.77
CA PRO A 3 -29.71 0.43 -6.44
C PRO A 3 -28.71 0.94 -5.40
N THR A 4 -28.55 0.20 -4.30
CA THR A 4 -27.47 0.37 -3.35
C THR A 4 -26.15 0.32 -4.11
N LEU A 5 -25.45 1.47 -4.21
CA LEU A 5 -24.11 1.53 -4.78
C LEU A 5 -23.23 0.60 -3.97
N ASN A 6 -22.75 -0.47 -4.61
CA ASN A 6 -21.82 -1.42 -4.01
C ASN A 6 -20.56 -0.66 -3.55
N GLU A 7 -20.13 -0.77 -2.30
CA GLU A 7 -19.00 0.02 -1.76
C GLU A 7 -17.69 -0.19 -2.54
N ALA A 8 -17.52 -1.37 -3.16
CA ALA A 8 -16.46 -1.62 -4.13
C ALA A 8 -16.47 -0.60 -5.29
N SER A 9 -17.65 -0.21 -5.78
CA SER A 9 -17.82 0.78 -6.85
C SER A 9 -17.46 2.22 -6.44
N LEU A 10 -17.46 2.54 -5.13
CA LEU A 10 -17.08 3.86 -4.63
C LEU A 10 -15.55 4.02 -4.53
N ILE A 11 -14.86 2.99 -4.05
CA ILE A 11 -13.38 2.94 -4.00
C ILE A 11 -12.82 2.86 -5.42
N GLU A 12 -13.39 1.97 -6.25
CA GLU A 12 -13.09 1.89 -7.68
C GLU A 12 -13.41 3.22 -8.37
N GLY A 13 -14.51 3.89 -8.04
CA GLY A 13 -14.87 5.19 -8.59
C GLY A 13 -13.91 6.32 -8.21
N TRP A 14 -13.34 6.33 -7.01
CA TRP A 14 -12.35 7.32 -6.59
C TRP A 14 -10.98 7.09 -7.22
N LEU A 15 -10.54 5.82 -7.29
CA LEU A 15 -9.33 5.44 -8.03
C LEU A 15 -9.50 5.74 -9.51
N LEU A 16 -10.60 5.33 -10.13
CA LEU A 16 -10.93 5.68 -11.51
C LEU A 16 -11.04 7.19 -11.68
N ALA A 17 -11.56 7.99 -10.74
CA ALA A 17 -11.59 9.44 -10.91
C ALA A 17 -10.18 10.07 -10.80
N ARG A 18 -9.31 9.52 -9.96
CA ARG A 18 -7.92 9.96 -9.78
C ARG A 18 -7.03 9.52 -10.93
N TYR A 19 -7.23 8.32 -11.46
CA TYR A 19 -6.44 7.71 -12.53
C TYR A 19 -7.06 7.87 -13.93
N ALA A 20 -8.38 7.98 -14.12
CA ALA A 20 -8.99 8.28 -15.43
C ALA A 20 -8.77 9.73 -15.89
N LYS A 21 -8.34 10.63 -14.99
CA LYS A 21 -7.74 11.91 -15.41
C LYS A 21 -6.39 11.71 -16.14
N GLN A 22 -5.74 10.56 -15.98
CA GLN A 22 -4.53 10.12 -16.68
C GLN A 22 -4.88 8.90 -17.54
N THR A 23 -5.36 9.15 -18.75
CA THR A 23 -5.76 8.17 -19.80
C THR A 23 -5.00 6.83 -19.82
N CYS A 24 -5.34 5.88 -18.94
CA CYS A 24 -5.01 4.48 -19.16
C CYS A 24 -5.95 3.52 -18.42
N ASP A 25 -6.69 2.74 -19.20
CA ASP A 25 -7.61 1.70 -18.73
C ASP A 25 -6.88 0.45 -18.19
N ASP A 26 -5.55 0.45 -18.20
CA ASP A 26 -4.73 -0.62 -17.65
C ASP A 26 -3.67 -0.05 -16.68
N PRO A 27 -3.68 -0.48 -15.39
CA PRO A 27 -2.75 0.01 -14.39
C PRO A 27 -1.28 -0.30 -14.67
N TRP A 28 -0.99 -1.21 -15.61
CA TRP A 28 0.38 -1.50 -16.06
C TRP A 28 1.05 -0.35 -16.83
N TYR A 29 0.28 0.65 -17.26
CA TYR A 29 0.79 1.82 -17.97
C TYR A 29 0.97 3.05 -17.08
N ILE A 30 0.66 2.94 -15.79
CA ILE A 30 1.01 3.97 -14.82
C ILE A 30 2.53 3.98 -14.69
N GLU A 31 3.16 5.09 -15.07
CA GLU A 31 4.62 5.25 -15.09
C GLU A 31 5.27 4.91 -13.75
N ARG A 32 4.64 5.32 -12.64
CA ARG A 32 5.04 4.99 -11.27
C ARG A 32 5.19 3.47 -11.01
N TYR A 33 4.43 2.63 -11.71
CA TYR A 33 4.44 1.18 -11.55
C TYR A 33 5.25 0.46 -12.64
N SER A 34 6.06 1.20 -13.40
CA SER A 34 7.01 0.65 -14.38
C SER A 34 7.88 -0.46 -13.77
N ALA A 35 8.31 -0.27 -12.52
CA ALA A 35 9.08 -1.24 -11.76
C ALA A 35 8.34 -2.55 -11.46
N CYS A 36 7.00 -2.52 -11.32
CA CYS A 36 6.19 -3.73 -11.08
C CYS A 36 5.98 -4.53 -12.38
N ARG A 37 5.99 -3.86 -13.53
CA ARG A 37 5.83 -4.49 -14.85
C ARG A 37 6.98 -5.43 -15.19
N LEU A 38 8.21 -5.08 -14.79
CA LEU A 38 9.41 -5.83 -15.14
C LEU A 38 9.50 -7.20 -14.43
N PRO A 39 9.25 -7.31 -13.11
CA PRO A 39 9.05 -8.58 -12.42
C PRO A 39 7.96 -9.43 -13.09
N LYS A 40 6.82 -8.83 -13.43
CA LYS A 40 5.72 -9.53 -14.11
C LYS A 40 6.17 -10.13 -15.45
N GLU A 41 6.79 -9.33 -16.31
CA GLU A 41 7.33 -9.79 -17.61
C GLU A 41 8.39 -10.89 -17.44
N SER A 42 9.10 -10.88 -16.31
CA SER A 42 10.15 -11.86 -15.96
C SER A 42 9.61 -13.09 -15.21
N GLY A 43 8.29 -13.22 -15.04
CA GLY A 43 7.66 -14.30 -14.30
C GLY A 43 8.02 -14.31 -12.81
N ILE A 44 8.27 -13.15 -12.22
CA ILE A 44 8.56 -12.98 -10.79
C ILE A 44 7.27 -12.48 -10.14
N PRO A 45 6.64 -13.27 -9.25
CA PRO A 45 5.52 -12.79 -8.46
C PRO A 45 5.91 -11.59 -7.61
N CYS A 46 5.08 -10.56 -7.63
CA CYS A 46 5.22 -9.43 -6.72
C CYS A 46 3.88 -8.90 -6.23
N TYR A 47 3.95 -8.15 -5.13
CA TYR A 47 2.90 -7.24 -4.71
C TYR A 47 3.45 -5.81 -4.67
N LEU A 48 2.63 -4.84 -5.09
CA LEU A 48 2.77 -3.45 -4.69
C LEU A 48 2.30 -3.31 -3.24
N TRP A 49 3.03 -2.52 -2.46
CA TRP A 49 2.94 -2.51 -1.01
C TRP A 49 2.87 -1.09 -0.44
N ALA A 50 2.86 -0.98 0.89
CA ALA A 50 2.88 0.28 1.64
C ALA A 50 1.82 1.30 1.16
N GLU A 51 2.18 2.57 1.03
CA GLU A 51 1.27 3.67 0.73
C GLU A 51 0.52 3.49 -0.59
N ASP A 52 1.16 2.89 -1.61
CA ASP A 52 0.49 2.61 -2.88
C ASP A 52 -0.61 1.55 -2.73
N ALA A 53 -0.40 0.52 -1.89
CA ALA A 53 -1.45 -0.45 -1.56
C ALA A 53 -2.58 0.20 -0.73
N LEU A 54 -2.26 1.11 0.19
CA LEU A 54 -3.25 1.86 0.95
C LEU A 54 -4.08 2.78 0.04
N ALA A 55 -3.42 3.49 -0.87
CA ALA A 55 -4.07 4.35 -1.84
C ALA A 55 -5.07 3.56 -2.68
N TYR A 56 -4.72 2.34 -3.10
CA TYR A 56 -5.64 1.42 -3.78
C TYR A 56 -6.92 1.14 -2.96
N TYR A 57 -6.81 1.06 -1.63
CA TYR A 57 -7.97 0.86 -0.75
C TYR A 57 -8.74 2.15 -0.40
N GLY A 58 -8.43 3.27 -1.07
CA GLY A 58 -9.12 4.54 -0.89
C GLY A 58 -8.57 5.39 0.27
N VAL A 59 -7.42 5.04 0.83
CA VAL A 59 -6.75 5.86 1.84
C VAL A 59 -6.15 7.11 1.17
N PRO A 60 -6.46 8.33 1.65
CA PRO A 60 -5.90 9.57 1.11
C PRO A 60 -4.48 9.81 1.66
N THR A 61 -3.54 8.93 1.31
CA THR A 61 -2.13 9.06 1.69
C THR A 61 -1.31 9.74 0.60
N VAL A 62 -0.23 10.41 1.02
CA VAL A 62 0.86 10.79 0.11
C VAL A 62 1.65 9.52 -0.19
N VAL A 63 1.98 9.30 -1.46
CA VAL A 63 2.79 8.16 -1.89
C VAL A 63 4.22 8.66 -2.09
N PHE A 64 5.18 7.95 -1.50
CA PHE A 64 6.59 8.31 -1.56
C PHE A 64 7.32 7.34 -2.49
N ASP A 65 8.05 6.39 -1.91
CA ASP A 65 8.73 5.32 -2.62
C ASP A 65 7.73 4.26 -3.09
N VAL A 66 8.08 3.56 -4.16
CA VAL A 66 7.31 2.44 -4.70
C VAL A 66 7.80 1.17 -4.00
N HIS A 67 7.04 0.73 -3.01
CA HIS A 67 7.37 -0.49 -2.27
C HIS A 67 6.85 -1.72 -3.01
N ILE A 68 7.75 -2.66 -3.30
CA ILE A 68 7.43 -3.91 -3.96
C ILE A 68 7.89 -5.07 -3.08
N VAL A 69 6.97 -5.99 -2.81
CA VAL A 69 7.25 -7.23 -2.08
C VAL A 69 7.47 -8.35 -3.09
N VAL A 70 8.61 -9.03 -2.98
CA VAL A 70 9.04 -10.11 -3.88
C VAL A 70 9.54 -11.32 -3.09
N GLY A 71 9.59 -12.49 -3.73
CA GLY A 71 10.04 -13.72 -3.05
C GLY A 71 11.55 -13.77 -2.89
N ASP A 72 12.26 -13.30 -3.92
CA ASP A 72 13.72 -13.25 -3.97
C ASP A 72 14.14 -11.84 -4.40
N VAL A 73 14.56 -11.03 -3.40
CA VAL A 73 14.94 -9.62 -3.58
C VAL A 73 16.09 -9.50 -4.54
N LYS A 74 17.12 -10.36 -4.41
CA LYS A 74 18.31 -10.29 -5.26
C LYS A 74 17.96 -10.60 -6.71
N LYS A 75 17.21 -11.68 -6.96
CA LYS A 75 16.77 -12.04 -8.31
C LYS A 75 15.92 -10.93 -8.95
N ALA A 76 15.02 -10.30 -8.19
CA ALA A 76 14.20 -9.20 -8.68
C ALA A 76 15.05 -7.96 -9.00
N ALA A 77 16.01 -7.63 -8.12
CA ALA A 77 16.94 -6.53 -8.32
C ALA A 77 17.80 -6.74 -9.57
N ASP A 78 18.40 -7.93 -9.72
CA ASP A 78 19.22 -8.28 -10.89
C ASP A 78 18.43 -8.08 -12.20
N ARG A 79 17.14 -8.48 -12.24
CA ARG A 79 16.27 -8.26 -13.41
C ARG A 79 15.98 -6.79 -13.70
N LEU A 80 15.82 -5.97 -12.67
CA LEU A 80 15.65 -4.54 -12.85
C LEU A 80 16.95 -3.91 -13.36
N VAL A 81 18.09 -4.31 -12.82
CA VAL A 81 19.41 -3.82 -13.26
C VAL A 81 19.70 -4.19 -14.71
N GLU A 82 19.38 -5.42 -15.13
CA GLU A 82 19.45 -5.84 -16.55
C GLU A 82 18.63 -4.94 -17.49
N ARG A 83 17.59 -4.27 -16.96
CA ARG A 83 16.71 -3.35 -17.69
C ARG A 83 17.09 -1.87 -17.52
N GLY A 84 18.26 -1.59 -16.98
CA GLY A 84 18.82 -0.24 -16.84
C GLY A 84 18.50 0.47 -15.53
N TRP A 85 17.82 -0.19 -14.60
CA TRP A 85 17.72 0.33 -13.23
C TRP A 85 19.09 0.26 -12.57
N HIS A 86 19.35 1.12 -11.59
CA HIS A 86 20.63 1.14 -10.90
C HIS A 86 20.44 1.37 -9.41
N LEU A 87 21.46 0.96 -8.63
CA LEU A 87 21.49 1.24 -7.20
C LEU A 87 21.59 2.76 -6.99
N PRO A 88 21.00 3.28 -5.90
CA PRO A 88 21.13 4.68 -5.55
C PRO A 88 22.61 5.02 -5.28
N PRO A 89 22.97 6.31 -5.36
CA PRO A 89 24.33 6.75 -5.12
C PRO A 89 24.77 6.48 -3.66
N PRO A 90 26.08 6.39 -3.36
CA PRO A 90 26.58 6.03 -2.03
C PRO A 90 26.11 6.94 -0.89
N GLU A 91 25.82 8.21 -1.18
CA GLU A 91 25.29 9.20 -0.24
C GLU A 91 23.79 9.06 0.05
N PHE A 92 23.11 8.09 -0.58
CA PHE A 92 21.71 7.82 -0.32
C PHE A 92 21.50 7.26 1.09
N GLU A 93 20.69 7.96 1.87
CA GLU A 93 20.22 7.50 3.16
C GLU A 93 18.83 6.86 3.00
N ALA A 94 18.73 5.58 3.36
CA ALA A 94 17.47 4.88 3.37
C ALA A 94 16.48 5.57 4.32
N ARG A 95 15.20 5.59 3.94
CA ARG A 95 14.13 6.20 4.75
C ARG A 95 13.97 5.54 6.13
N TYR A 96 14.23 4.25 6.19
CA TYR A 96 14.27 3.48 7.43
C TYR A 96 15.72 3.11 7.71
N THR A 97 16.33 3.78 8.69
CA THR A 97 17.71 3.54 9.12
C THR A 97 17.79 2.67 10.37
N ASP A 98 16.66 2.45 11.03
CA ASP A 98 16.53 1.73 12.28
C ASP A 98 16.09 0.27 12.06
N ILE A 99 16.29 -0.26 10.85
CA ILE A 99 15.81 -1.56 10.43
C ILE A 99 16.95 -2.27 9.68
N GLU A 100 17.30 -3.49 10.09
CA GLU A 100 18.42 -4.27 9.50
C GLU A 100 18.01 -5.06 8.23
N GLU A 101 16.73 -4.98 7.86
CA GLU A 101 16.13 -5.78 6.81
C GLU A 101 16.74 -5.45 5.46
N ALA A 102 16.92 -6.49 4.64
CA ALA A 102 17.47 -6.38 3.31
C ALA A 102 16.46 -5.71 2.35
N THR A 103 16.29 -4.40 2.49
CA THR A 103 15.60 -3.57 1.50
C THR A 103 16.59 -3.20 0.42
N CYS A 104 16.32 -3.61 -0.81
CA CYS A 104 17.11 -3.20 -1.97
C CYS A 104 16.42 -1.99 -2.62
N TYR A 105 17.10 -0.84 -2.59
CA TYR A 105 16.64 0.37 -3.25
C TYR A 105 17.19 0.43 -4.69
N LEU A 106 16.33 0.85 -5.61
CA LEU A 106 16.64 0.99 -7.03
C LEU A 106 16.08 2.30 -7.58
N VAL A 107 16.78 2.83 -8.56
CA VAL A 107 16.52 4.11 -9.21
C VAL A 107 16.13 3.87 -10.66
N GLU A 108 15.16 4.65 -11.14
CA GLU A 108 14.68 4.56 -12.52
C GLU A 108 15.79 4.83 -13.55
N PRO A 109 15.78 4.13 -14.71
CA PRO A 109 16.82 4.26 -15.73
C PRO A 109 17.03 5.70 -16.24
N GLN A 110 15.96 6.49 -16.31
CA GLN A 110 15.97 7.89 -16.77
C GLN A 110 16.48 8.88 -15.72
N CYS A 111 16.53 8.47 -14.45
CA CYS A 111 16.95 9.35 -13.37
C CYS A 111 18.48 9.40 -13.31
N LYS A 112 19.05 10.60 -13.52
CA LYS A 112 20.52 10.82 -13.55
C LYS A 112 21.09 11.27 -12.21
N SER A 113 20.24 11.67 -11.29
CA SER A 113 20.59 12.15 -9.95
C SER A 113 19.40 11.90 -9.03
N VAL A 114 19.64 11.26 -7.89
CA VAL A 114 18.59 11.01 -6.89
C VAL A 114 18.61 12.14 -5.89
N GLY A 115 17.58 12.97 -5.91
CA GLY A 115 17.29 13.92 -4.84
C GLY A 115 16.62 13.23 -3.64
N PRO A 116 16.58 13.89 -2.47
CA PRO A 116 16.00 13.32 -1.24
C PRO A 116 14.51 12.98 -1.31
N LEU A 117 13.80 13.49 -2.32
CA LEU A 117 12.35 13.35 -2.48
C LEU A 117 11.98 12.62 -3.77
N ASP A 118 12.95 12.19 -4.57
CA ASP A 118 12.67 11.47 -5.79
C ASP A 118 12.18 10.06 -5.44
N PRO A 119 11.08 9.58 -6.05
CA PRO A 119 10.52 8.28 -5.72
C PRO A 119 11.49 7.17 -6.13
N LEU A 120 11.91 6.34 -5.17
CA LEU A 120 12.70 5.16 -5.44
C LEU A 120 11.82 3.90 -5.50
N VAL A 121 12.39 2.82 -6.00
CA VAL A 121 11.81 1.48 -5.85
C VAL A 121 12.47 0.79 -4.68
N ALA A 122 11.67 0.41 -3.69
CA ALA A 122 12.11 -0.35 -2.53
C ALA A 122 11.64 -1.81 -2.66
N LEU A 123 12.56 -2.71 -2.95
CA LEU A 123 12.30 -4.14 -2.95
C LEU A 123 12.47 -4.72 -1.55
N THR A 124 11.46 -5.44 -1.07
CA THR A 124 11.49 -6.13 0.23
C THR A 124 11.08 -7.59 0.07
N ALA A 125 11.55 -8.45 0.98
CA ALA A 125 11.24 -9.86 0.90
C ALA A 125 9.85 -10.16 1.46
N ALA A 126 9.10 -11.04 0.79
CA ALA A 126 7.79 -11.49 1.26
C ALA A 126 7.84 -12.19 2.63
N SER A 127 8.97 -12.80 2.96
CA SER A 127 9.25 -13.37 4.29
C SER A 127 9.19 -12.32 5.39
N ASP A 128 9.71 -11.13 5.14
CA ASP A 128 9.84 -10.07 6.15
C ASP A 128 8.46 -9.53 6.54
N TRP A 129 7.51 -9.63 5.60
CA TRP A 129 6.11 -9.25 5.76
C TRP A 129 5.18 -10.43 6.08
N ASN A 130 5.70 -11.66 6.19
CA ASN A 130 4.90 -12.87 6.41
C ASN A 130 3.73 -13.01 5.41
N ILE A 131 3.97 -12.68 4.14
CA ILE A 131 2.95 -12.74 3.09
C ILE A 131 3.29 -13.79 2.04
N LYS A 132 2.25 -14.47 1.53
CA LYS A 132 2.36 -15.38 0.38
C LYS A 132 2.07 -14.62 -0.89
N LEU A 133 3.00 -14.67 -1.84
CA LEU A 133 2.85 -14.04 -3.15
C LEU A 133 1.84 -14.81 -4.02
N PRO A 134 1.23 -14.14 -5.02
CA PRO A 134 0.30 -14.81 -5.93
C PRO A 134 1.02 -15.80 -6.83
N ASP A 135 0.29 -16.80 -7.31
CA ASP A 135 0.76 -17.61 -8.43
C ASP A 135 0.89 -16.76 -9.69
N ILE A 136 1.97 -16.93 -10.45
CA ILE A 136 2.26 -16.16 -11.68
C ILE A 136 1.08 -16.23 -12.67
N ALA A 137 0.41 -17.38 -12.78
CA ALA A 137 -0.73 -17.59 -13.66
C ALA A 137 -1.96 -16.73 -13.29
N THR A 138 -2.11 -16.38 -12.02
CA THR A 138 -3.18 -15.47 -11.54
C THR A 138 -2.86 -14.01 -11.85
N GLN A 139 -1.58 -13.65 -12.06
CA GLN A 139 -1.19 -12.29 -12.43
C GLN A 139 -1.30 -11.98 -13.92
N THR A 140 -1.25 -13.01 -14.78
CA THR A 140 -1.30 -12.84 -16.25
C THR A 140 -2.71 -12.81 -16.82
N THR A 141 -3.72 -13.31 -16.08
CA THR A 141 -5.08 -13.55 -16.58
C THR A 141 -6.05 -12.36 -16.46
N CYS A 142 -5.64 -11.24 -15.87
CA CYS A 142 -6.53 -10.12 -15.55
C CYS A 142 -7.01 -9.25 -16.74
N HIS A 143 -6.59 -9.55 -17.99
CA HIS A 143 -6.91 -8.73 -19.16
C HIS A 143 -8.39 -8.76 -19.59
N HIS A 144 -9.25 -9.62 -19.02
CA HIS A 144 -10.59 -9.89 -19.55
C HIS A 144 -11.76 -9.68 -18.59
N GLN A 145 -11.53 -9.31 -17.33
CA GLN A 145 -12.61 -9.00 -16.39
C GLN A 145 -12.59 -7.52 -16.01
N ARG A 146 -13.63 -6.78 -16.43
CA ARG A 146 -13.87 -5.37 -16.08
C ARG A 146 -14.10 -5.09 -14.58
N THR A 147 -13.97 -6.12 -13.73
CA THR A 147 -14.03 -6.07 -12.26
C THR A 147 -12.67 -6.38 -11.61
N ALA A 148 -11.59 -6.24 -12.39
CA ALA A 148 -10.25 -6.70 -12.05
C ALA A 148 -9.65 -5.93 -10.87
N ARG A 149 -9.63 -6.57 -9.70
CA ARG A 149 -8.62 -6.26 -8.68
C ARG A 149 -7.25 -6.30 -9.35
N TRP A 150 -6.41 -5.32 -9.04
CA TRP A 150 -5.04 -5.32 -9.55
C TRP A 150 -4.35 -6.58 -9.03
N PRO A 151 -3.86 -7.47 -9.90
CA PRO A 151 -3.41 -8.80 -9.47
C PRO A 151 -2.14 -8.77 -8.62
N PHE A 152 -1.49 -7.60 -8.55
CA PHE A 152 -0.32 -7.30 -7.75
C PHE A 152 -0.68 -6.43 -6.54
N ILE A 153 -1.95 -6.26 -6.18
CA ILE A 153 -2.34 -5.71 -4.88
C ILE A 153 -2.85 -6.85 -4.00
N PRO A 154 -2.29 -7.05 -2.79
CA PRO A 154 -2.73 -8.09 -1.87
C PRO A 154 -4.19 -7.85 -1.46
N ALA A 155 -4.93 -8.90 -1.13
CA ALA A 155 -6.26 -8.72 -0.55
C ALA A 155 -6.17 -7.98 0.79
N LEU A 156 -7.17 -7.14 1.09
CA LEU A 156 -7.14 -6.24 2.26
C LEU A 156 -6.84 -6.95 3.59
N HIS A 157 -7.43 -8.12 3.81
CA HIS A 157 -7.16 -8.92 5.01
C HIS A 157 -5.70 -9.40 5.08
N GLN A 158 -5.10 -9.80 3.95
CA GLN A 158 -3.70 -10.22 3.90
C GLN A 158 -2.76 -9.04 4.16
N LEU A 159 -3.08 -7.86 3.61
CA LEU A 159 -2.35 -6.63 3.85
C LEU A 159 -2.37 -6.26 5.34
N LEU A 160 -3.55 -6.32 5.95
CA LEU A 160 -3.74 -6.02 7.37
C LEU A 160 -3.03 -7.02 8.28
N ASP A 161 -3.24 -8.31 8.07
CA ASP A 161 -2.61 -9.36 8.88
C ASP A 161 -1.08 -9.24 8.82
N SER A 162 -0.56 -8.93 7.63
CA SER A 162 0.86 -8.68 7.41
C SER A 162 1.36 -7.45 8.18
N PHE A 163 0.69 -6.31 8.07
CA PHE A 163 1.08 -5.10 8.81
C PHE A 163 0.98 -5.28 10.32
N ILE A 164 -0.10 -5.89 10.82
CA ILE A 164 -0.29 -6.15 12.26
C ILE A 164 0.82 -7.04 12.77
N LYS A 165 1.07 -8.17 12.10
CA LYS A 165 2.12 -9.09 12.52
C LYS A 165 3.48 -8.41 12.47
N ARG A 166 3.78 -7.70 11.39
CA ARG A 166 5.03 -6.95 11.25
C ARG A 166 5.22 -5.95 12.38
N TRP A 167 4.17 -5.19 12.71
CA TRP A 167 4.20 -4.21 13.79
C TRP A 167 4.41 -4.83 15.17
N LEU A 168 3.83 -6.02 15.42
CA LEU A 168 4.00 -6.77 16.67
C LEU A 168 5.40 -7.40 16.79
N ASP A 169 5.95 -7.91 15.68
CA ASP A 169 7.24 -8.58 15.64
C ASP A 169 8.42 -7.58 15.58
N THR A 170 8.16 -6.29 15.34
CA THR A 170 9.19 -5.24 15.25
C THR A 170 9.74 -4.91 16.65
N PRO A 171 11.06 -5.04 16.90
CA PRO A 171 11.68 -4.68 18.17
C PRO A 171 11.50 -3.20 18.54
N ASP A 172 11.47 -2.88 19.83
CA ASP A 172 11.34 -1.50 20.33
C ASP A 172 12.47 -0.56 19.85
N ALA A 173 13.64 -1.12 19.54
CA ALA A 173 14.77 -0.38 18.98
C ALA A 173 14.47 0.22 17.58
N HIS A 174 13.53 -0.36 16.84
CA HIS A 174 13.15 0.04 15.48
C HIS A 174 11.94 1.00 15.54
N HIS A 175 12.09 2.07 16.32
CA HIS A 175 11.00 3.00 16.67
C HIS A 175 10.38 3.70 15.46
N PHE A 176 11.18 4.17 14.50
CA PHE A 176 10.68 4.87 13.31
C PHE A 176 9.91 3.93 12.40
N PHE A 177 10.45 2.75 12.10
CA PHE A 177 9.74 1.76 11.29
C PHE A 177 8.43 1.31 11.95
N ARG A 178 8.46 1.05 13.27
CA ARG A 178 7.26 0.65 14.02
C ARG A 178 6.20 1.76 14.03
N SER A 179 6.63 3.00 14.24
CA SER A 179 5.74 4.17 14.22
C SER A 179 5.11 4.37 12.85
N HIS A 180 5.90 4.25 11.78
CA HIS A 180 5.41 4.36 10.41
C HIS A 180 4.40 3.25 10.08
N THR A 181 4.70 2.00 10.42
CA THR A 181 3.76 0.87 10.24
C THR A 181 2.46 1.09 11.03
N SER A 182 2.54 1.62 12.25
CA SER A 182 1.37 1.98 13.05
C SER A 182 0.51 3.06 12.37
N CYS A 183 1.15 4.08 11.78
CA CYS A 183 0.44 5.10 11.00
C CYS A 183 -0.30 4.49 9.79
N LEU A 184 0.35 3.59 9.05
CA LEU A 184 -0.30 2.89 7.93
C LEU A 184 -1.52 2.09 8.39
N LEU A 185 -1.40 1.36 9.51
CA LEU A 185 -2.53 0.66 10.13
C LEU A 185 -3.65 1.62 10.51
N GLY A 186 -3.33 2.70 11.22
CA GLY A 186 -4.29 3.72 11.64
C GLY A 186 -5.06 4.31 10.45
N TYR A 187 -4.37 4.57 9.34
CA TYR A 187 -5.01 5.03 8.11
C TYR A 187 -5.97 4.01 7.51
N ILE A 188 -5.63 2.71 7.54
CA ILE A 188 -6.56 1.68 7.04
C ILE A 188 -7.86 1.68 7.87
N TYR A 189 -7.74 1.69 9.21
CA TYR A 189 -8.91 1.74 10.10
C TYR A 189 -9.73 3.03 9.94
N GLU A 190 -9.05 4.17 9.75
CA GLU A 190 -9.71 5.47 9.64
C GLU A 190 -10.28 5.75 8.24
N TYR A 191 -9.85 5.10 7.16
CA TYR A 191 -10.32 5.48 5.82
C TYR A 191 -11.02 4.37 5.06
N VAL A 192 -10.72 3.11 5.33
CA VAL A 192 -11.34 2.01 4.58
C VAL A 192 -12.75 1.74 5.12
N PRO A 193 -13.82 1.92 4.30
CA PRO A 193 -15.21 1.95 4.77
C PRO A 193 -15.65 0.71 5.56
N ILE A 194 -15.15 -0.48 5.20
CA ILE A 194 -15.53 -1.75 5.86
C ILE A 194 -15.23 -1.75 7.37
N PHE A 195 -14.23 -0.98 7.82
CA PHE A 195 -13.91 -0.84 9.24
C PHE A 195 -14.73 0.23 9.95
N LYS A 196 -15.32 1.19 9.21
CA LYS A 196 -16.26 2.17 9.76
C LYS A 196 -17.65 1.58 9.96
N THR A 197 -18.04 0.63 9.12
CA THR A 197 -19.36 -0.01 9.18
C THR A 197 -19.52 -0.94 10.38
N GLN A 198 -18.41 -1.30 11.06
CA GLN A 198 -18.43 -1.95 12.37
C GLN A 198 -18.49 -0.93 13.51
N ARG A 199 -19.54 -0.09 13.54
CA ARG A 199 -20.11 0.27 14.85
C ARG A 199 -20.67 -1.01 15.45
N ILE A 200 -19.88 -1.64 16.32
CA ILE A 200 -20.18 -2.73 17.25
C ILE A 200 -21.66 -3.15 17.21
N CYS A 201 -22.01 -4.04 16.27
CA CYS A 201 -23.20 -4.88 16.35
C CYS A 201 -22.82 -6.24 16.95
N CYS A 202 -21.91 -6.24 17.93
CA CYS A 202 -21.80 -7.34 18.87
C CYS A 202 -22.91 -7.16 19.90
N LEU A 203 -24.02 -7.84 19.66
CA LEU A 203 -24.87 -8.53 20.64
C LEU A 203 -24.50 -8.24 22.11
N LEU A 204 -25.11 -7.19 22.67
CA LEU A 204 -25.69 -7.29 24.01
C LEU A 204 -27.20 -7.19 23.84
N GLU A 205 -27.80 -8.32 23.47
CA GLU A 205 -29.16 -8.61 23.94
C GLU A 205 -29.09 -8.63 25.47
N GLY A 206 -29.46 -7.51 26.09
CA GLY A 206 -29.37 -7.38 27.54
C GLY A 206 -29.66 -5.98 28.04
N GLY A 207 -30.90 -5.52 27.86
CA GLY A 207 -31.45 -4.44 28.68
C GLY A 207 -31.69 -3.14 27.94
N ALA A 208 -32.98 -2.84 27.74
CA ALA A 208 -33.47 -1.54 27.34
C ALA A 208 -32.99 -0.43 28.29
N SER A 209 -32.40 0.64 27.75
CA SER A 209 -32.77 2.00 28.16
C SER A 209 -32.30 3.00 27.12
N THR A 210 -33.28 3.71 26.57
CA THR A 210 -33.15 4.87 25.68
C THR A 210 -32.48 6.05 26.38
N VAL A 211 -31.38 6.57 25.81
CA VAL A 211 -30.99 7.98 26.00
C VAL A 211 -30.45 8.53 24.68
N PRO A 212 -31.04 9.59 24.10
CA PRO A 212 -30.52 10.23 22.90
C PRO A 212 -29.46 11.25 23.30
N PHE A 213 -28.20 11.05 22.92
CA PHE A 213 -27.21 12.12 22.97
C PHE A 213 -27.32 12.98 21.72
N GLY A 214 -27.77 14.22 21.96
CA GLY A 214 -27.97 15.25 20.97
C GLY A 214 -26.66 15.77 20.38
N CYS A 215 -26.82 16.28 19.16
CA CYS A 215 -25.93 17.18 18.46
C CYS A 215 -25.50 18.35 19.39
N GLY A 216 -24.19 18.55 19.54
CA GLY A 216 -23.60 19.70 20.22
C GLY A 216 -22.39 20.19 19.46
N CYS A 217 -22.58 21.23 18.66
CA CYS A 217 -21.50 22.03 18.09
C CYS A 217 -20.70 22.73 19.20
N GLY A 218 -19.38 22.87 19.02
CA GLY A 218 -18.58 23.92 19.67
C GLY A 218 -17.27 23.42 20.29
N GLY A 219 -16.14 23.77 19.68
CA GLY A 219 -14.82 23.64 20.31
C GLY A 219 -13.70 24.00 19.35
N GLN A 220 -13.08 25.15 19.58
CA GLN A 220 -12.10 25.84 18.75
C GLN A 220 -10.74 25.13 18.58
N LEU A 221 -10.14 25.43 17.43
CA LEU A 221 -8.70 25.54 17.10
C LEU A 221 -7.75 25.55 18.31
N TYR A 222 -6.72 24.69 18.25
CA TYR A 222 -5.36 25.07 18.66
C TYR A 222 -4.33 24.44 17.73
N TYR A 223 -3.67 25.30 16.95
CA TYR A 223 -2.36 25.05 16.36
C TYR A 223 -1.33 24.93 17.49
N GLY A 224 -0.48 23.92 17.44
CA GLY A 224 0.70 23.79 18.29
C GLY A 224 1.88 23.33 17.44
N ALA A 225 2.72 24.29 17.07
CA ALA A 225 4.04 24.04 16.49
C ALA A 225 4.99 23.54 17.58
N PHE A 226 5.72 22.46 17.30
CA PHE A 226 7.19 22.35 17.31
C PHE A 226 7.59 20.93 16.91
#